data_AF-A2EFV7-F1
#
_entry.id   AF-A2EFV7-F1
#
_cell.length_a   1.000
_cell.length_b   1.000
_cell.length_c   1.000
_cell.angle_alpha   90.00
_cell.angle_beta   90.00
_cell.angle_gamma   90.00
#
_symmetry.space_group_name_H-M   'P 1'
#
loop_
_entity.id
_entity.type
_entity.pdbx_description
1 polymer ?
#
loop_
_entity_poly.entity_id
_entity_poly.type
_entity_poly.pdbx_seq_one_letter_code
_entity_poly.pdbx_strand_id
1 'polypeptide(L)'
;MKQEEIDWCLKIHEKIKAKKVYSHVAKPDLKIGYSRSLNEIEEFLKNNKYLTIFDWSLDVNTLIADLAEYYSAQKNLLLICHDLESWFEKRLIKRAVTKPEVVEKNIRKCAEKIVIIGEAYDNFSRMLAGEKFFTKKGSNSSHKRRVNSEEASSIQKSLDELKDENVLLGVMRILKKWMPDLDIQENTTIDIMKMPKQCFEELKILLGKA
;
A
#
# COMPACT_ATOMS: atom_id res chain seq x y z
N MET A 1 -15.01 20.01 -16.39
CA MET A 1 -14.32 19.34 -15.26
C MET A 1 -14.04 20.35 -14.13
N LYS A 2 -14.00 19.94 -12.85
CA LYS A 2 -13.68 20.85 -11.73
C LYS A 2 -12.18 21.15 -11.67
N GLN A 3 -11.75 22.27 -11.08
CA GLN A 3 -10.33 22.64 -11.01
C GLN A 3 -9.46 21.58 -10.31
N GLU A 4 -9.92 21.04 -9.18
CA GLU A 4 -9.21 19.97 -8.45
C GLU A 4 -8.97 18.71 -9.30
N GLU A 5 -9.88 18.44 -10.24
CA GLU A 5 -9.81 17.32 -11.16
C GLU A 5 -8.80 17.58 -12.27
N ILE A 6 -8.80 18.80 -12.82
CA ILE A 6 -7.79 19.26 -13.78
C ILE A 6 -6.39 19.18 -13.17
N ASP A 7 -6.21 19.69 -11.96
CA ASP A 7 -4.92 19.67 -11.24
C ASP A 7 -4.44 18.23 -10.98
N TRP A 8 -5.38 17.33 -10.64
CA TRP A 8 -5.06 15.92 -10.48
C TRP A 8 -4.63 15.28 -11.80
N CYS A 9 -5.37 15.51 -12.89
CA CYS A 9 -5.03 15.00 -14.22
C CYS A 9 -3.67 15.53 -14.68
N LEU A 10 -3.38 16.82 -14.49
CA LEU A 10 -2.08 17.43 -14.82
C LEU A 10 -0.96 16.78 -14.02
N LYS A 11 -1.18 16.50 -12.73
CA LYS A 11 -0.20 15.81 -11.89
C LYS A 11 0.06 14.37 -12.34
N ILE A 12 -0.94 13.67 -12.87
CA ILE A 12 -0.74 12.34 -13.46
C ILE A 12 -0.02 12.46 -14.79
N HIS A 13 -0.39 13.44 -15.60
CA HIS A 13 0.23 13.75 -16.88
C HIS A 13 1.75 14.00 -16.77
N GLU A 14 2.15 14.85 -15.81
CA GLU A 14 3.57 15.09 -15.51
C GLU A 14 4.31 13.81 -15.09
N LYS A 15 3.64 12.90 -14.37
CA LYS A 15 4.24 11.62 -14.00
C LYS A 15 4.37 10.66 -15.17
N ILE A 16 3.49 10.75 -16.17
CA ILE A 16 3.64 10.01 -17.43
C ILE A 16 4.90 10.53 -18.14
N LYS A 17 5.03 11.84 -18.31
CA LYS A 17 6.23 12.45 -18.93
C LYS A 17 7.53 12.13 -18.18
N ALA A 18 7.50 12.16 -16.86
CA ALA A 18 8.68 11.90 -16.01
C ALA A 18 9.11 10.42 -16.01
N LYS A 19 8.26 9.49 -16.46
CA LYS A 19 8.69 8.10 -16.62
C LYS A 19 9.67 8.02 -17.78
N LYS A 20 10.89 7.53 -17.50
CA LYS A 20 11.90 7.19 -18.53
C LYS A 20 11.33 6.33 -19.66
N VAL A 21 10.35 5.50 -19.33
CA VAL A 21 9.55 4.72 -20.28
C VAL A 21 8.91 5.61 -21.35
N TYR A 22 8.25 6.71 -20.96
CA TYR A 22 7.59 7.59 -21.93
C TYR A 22 8.59 8.25 -22.87
N SER A 23 9.79 8.62 -22.40
CA SER A 23 10.81 9.20 -23.31
C SER A 23 11.35 8.22 -24.34
N HIS A 24 11.20 6.90 -24.14
CA HIS A 24 11.64 5.87 -25.09
C HIS A 24 10.56 5.55 -26.14
N VAL A 25 9.31 5.84 -25.80
CA VAL A 25 8.10 5.43 -26.54
C VAL A 25 7.45 6.64 -27.23
N ALA A 26 7.62 7.84 -26.67
CA ALA A 26 7.17 9.11 -27.23
C ALA A 26 8.21 9.67 -28.20
N LYS A 27 8.28 9.08 -29.39
CA LYS A 27 8.90 9.79 -30.52
C LYS A 27 7.88 10.81 -31.07
N PRO A 28 8.29 12.07 -31.28
CA PRO A 28 7.40 13.15 -31.72
C PRO A 28 6.78 12.92 -33.11
N ASP A 29 7.31 12.00 -33.91
CA ASP A 29 6.86 11.78 -35.29
C ASP A 29 5.87 10.60 -35.44
N LEU A 30 5.44 10.01 -34.33
CA LEU A 30 4.48 8.90 -34.36
C LEU A 30 3.06 9.41 -34.59
N LYS A 31 2.73 9.70 -35.85
CA LYS A 31 1.34 9.72 -36.33
C LYS A 31 0.82 8.28 -36.38
N ILE A 32 0.61 7.67 -35.22
CA ILE A 32 -0.06 6.37 -35.13
C ILE A 32 -1.55 6.68 -34.97
N GLY A 33 -2.35 6.34 -35.99
CA GLY A 33 -3.81 6.37 -35.88
C GLY A 33 -4.44 7.75 -35.65
N TYR A 34 -5.57 7.75 -34.92
CA TYR A 34 -6.38 8.92 -34.58
C TYR A 34 -6.05 9.49 -33.19
N SER A 35 -5.05 8.95 -32.48
CA SER A 35 -4.74 9.41 -31.12
C SER A 35 -4.07 10.77 -31.11
N ARG A 36 -4.48 11.57 -30.13
CA ARG A 36 -3.81 12.83 -29.78
C ARG A 36 -2.48 12.50 -29.13
N SER A 37 -1.45 13.26 -29.47
CA SER A 37 -0.18 13.24 -28.75
C SER A 37 -0.38 13.68 -27.30
N LEU A 38 0.53 13.28 -26.42
CA LEU A 38 0.43 13.65 -25.01
C LEU A 38 0.48 15.18 -24.81
N ASN A 39 1.21 15.92 -25.66
CA ASN A 39 1.21 17.39 -25.60
C ASN A 39 -0.16 17.98 -25.95
N GLU A 40 -0.84 17.44 -26.97
CA GLU A 40 -2.20 17.86 -27.33
C GLU A 40 -3.20 17.53 -26.20
N ILE A 41 -3.08 16.35 -25.57
CA ILE A 41 -3.89 15.99 -24.40
C ILE A 41 -3.67 16.99 -23.25
N GLU A 42 -2.42 17.44 -23.04
CA GLU A 42 -2.10 18.45 -22.03
C GLU A 42 -2.76 19.81 -22.34
N GLU A 43 -2.69 20.24 -23.60
CA GLU A 43 -3.33 21.48 -24.03
C GLU A 43 -4.85 21.42 -23.87
N PHE A 44 -5.47 20.30 -24.24
CA PHE A 44 -6.90 20.08 -24.04
C PHE A 44 -7.28 20.14 -22.57
N LEU A 45 -6.43 19.57 -21.71
CA LEU A 45 -6.62 19.59 -20.27
C LEU A 45 -6.51 21.01 -19.69
N LYS A 46 -5.49 21.77 -20.10
CA LYS A 46 -5.28 23.17 -19.70
C LYS A 46 -6.40 24.10 -20.18
N ASN A 47 -6.92 23.85 -21.37
CA ASN A 47 -8.00 24.62 -21.98
C ASN A 47 -9.41 24.14 -21.54
N ASN A 48 -9.49 23.26 -20.53
CA ASN A 48 -10.73 22.71 -19.99
C ASN A 48 -11.68 22.15 -21.08
N LYS A 49 -11.09 21.45 -22.07
CA LYS A 49 -11.84 20.83 -23.18
C LYS A 49 -12.49 19.51 -22.80
N TYR A 50 -12.06 18.89 -21.70
CA TYR A 50 -12.67 17.66 -21.18
C TYR A 50 -13.85 17.95 -20.26
N LEU A 51 -14.97 17.27 -20.49
CA LEU A 51 -16.15 17.36 -19.63
C LEU A 51 -15.86 16.70 -18.29
N THR A 52 -15.28 15.50 -18.33
CA THR A 52 -14.99 14.64 -17.18
C THR A 52 -13.56 14.07 -17.23
N ILE A 53 -13.11 13.50 -16.11
CA ILE A 53 -11.85 12.75 -16.06
C ILE A 53 -11.91 11.51 -16.96
N PHE A 54 -13.10 10.95 -17.17
CA PHE A 54 -13.26 9.79 -18.04
C PHE A 54 -12.88 10.12 -19.48
N ASP A 55 -13.34 11.26 -20.00
CA ASP A 55 -13.00 11.72 -21.35
C ASP A 55 -11.48 11.90 -21.53
N TRP A 56 -10.82 12.50 -20.54
CA TRP A 56 -9.36 12.62 -20.54
C TRP A 56 -8.67 11.26 -20.47
N SER A 57 -9.16 10.34 -19.64
CA SER A 57 -8.57 9.01 -19.49
C SER A 57 -8.71 8.16 -20.75
N LEU A 58 -9.76 8.38 -21.53
CA LEU A 58 -10.00 7.72 -22.81
C LEU A 58 -8.91 8.11 -23.81
N ASP A 59 -8.63 9.40 -23.96
CA ASP A 59 -7.55 9.88 -24.84
C ASP A 59 -6.17 9.31 -24.44
N VAL A 60 -5.87 9.25 -23.13
CA VAL A 60 -4.61 8.67 -22.64
C VAL A 60 -4.54 7.16 -22.91
N ASN A 61 -5.65 6.43 -22.71
CA ASN A 61 -5.70 5.00 -23.01
C ASN A 61 -5.58 4.72 -24.51
N THR A 62 -6.24 5.52 -25.36
CA THR A 62 -6.10 5.40 -26.82
C THR A 62 -4.65 5.63 -27.24
N LEU A 63 -3.98 6.66 -26.68
CA LEU A 63 -2.55 6.85 -26.93
C LEU A 63 -1.72 5.63 -26.52
N ILE A 64 -1.95 5.06 -25.34
CA ILE A 64 -1.19 3.88 -24.87
C ILE A 64 -1.46 2.66 -25.77
N ALA A 65 -2.70 2.46 -26.20
CA ALA A 65 -3.08 1.38 -27.11
C ALA A 65 -2.41 1.51 -28.48
N ASP A 66 -2.43 2.71 -29.07
CA ASP A 66 -1.78 3.00 -30.34
C ASP A 66 -0.26 2.76 -30.24
N LEU A 67 0.37 3.16 -29.14
CA LEU A 67 1.78 2.87 -28.87
C LEU A 67 2.04 1.35 -28.77
N ALA A 68 1.18 0.62 -28.07
CA ALA A 68 1.30 -0.85 -27.96
C ALA A 68 1.16 -1.53 -29.34
N GLU A 69 0.21 -1.09 -30.17
CA GLU A 69 0.03 -1.60 -31.53
C GLU A 69 1.27 -1.32 -32.40
N TYR A 70 1.78 -0.10 -32.37
CA TYR A 70 2.97 0.29 -33.14
C TYR A 70 4.22 -0.50 -32.73
N TYR A 71 4.39 -0.75 -31.43
CA TYR A 71 5.52 -1.51 -30.90
C TYR A 71 5.26 -3.02 -30.81
N SER A 72 4.19 -3.54 -31.43
CA SER A 72 3.82 -4.97 -31.39
C SER A 72 4.96 -5.91 -31.82
N ALA A 73 5.78 -5.51 -32.79
CA ALA A 73 6.95 -6.28 -33.23
C ALA A 73 8.16 -6.18 -32.27
N GLN A 74 8.18 -5.21 -31.36
CA GLN A 74 9.28 -4.93 -30.43
C GLN A 74 8.88 -5.31 -29.01
N LYS A 75 9.07 -6.59 -28.65
CA LYS A 75 8.62 -7.18 -27.38
C LYS A 75 8.97 -6.36 -26.13
N ASN A 76 10.16 -5.76 -26.07
CA ASN A 76 10.58 -4.95 -24.93
C ASN A 76 9.76 -3.65 -24.80
N LEU A 77 9.49 -2.97 -25.92
CA LEU A 77 8.70 -1.74 -25.92
C LEU A 77 7.22 -2.03 -25.70
N LEU A 78 6.70 -3.15 -26.22
CA LEU A 78 5.35 -3.61 -25.93
C LEU A 78 5.14 -3.88 -24.42
N LEU A 79 6.08 -4.58 -23.78
CA LEU A 79 6.03 -4.81 -22.33
C LEU A 79 6.01 -3.50 -21.55
N ILE A 80 6.82 -2.53 -21.99
CA ILE A 80 6.88 -1.19 -21.43
C ILE A 80 5.54 -0.45 -21.58
N CYS A 81 4.83 -0.59 -22.70
CA CYS A 81 3.49 -0.03 -22.89
C CYS A 81 2.48 -0.65 -21.93
N HIS A 82 2.48 -1.97 -21.75
CA HIS A 82 1.60 -2.64 -20.78
C HIS A 82 1.90 -2.27 -19.32
N ASP A 83 3.18 -2.05 -18.98
CA ASP A 83 3.56 -1.54 -17.67
C ASP A 83 3.03 -0.11 -17.44
N LEU A 84 3.03 0.73 -18.48
CA LEU A 84 2.47 2.07 -18.44
C LEU A 84 0.94 2.04 -18.29
N GLU A 85 0.27 1.18 -19.06
CA GLU A 85 -1.17 0.92 -19.00
C GLU A 85 -1.60 0.51 -17.59
N SER A 86 -1.01 -0.58 -17.06
CA SER A 86 -1.31 -1.08 -15.72
C SER A 86 -1.03 -0.04 -14.63
N TRP A 87 0.02 0.76 -14.80
CA TRP A 87 0.33 1.85 -13.87
C TRP A 87 -0.75 2.94 -13.92
N PHE A 88 -1.23 3.31 -15.11
CA PHE A 88 -2.22 4.34 -15.31
C PHE A 88 -3.59 3.93 -14.76
N GLU A 89 -4.05 2.70 -15.03
CA GLU A 89 -5.28 2.14 -14.47
C GLU A 89 -5.26 2.14 -12.94
N LYS A 90 -4.16 1.69 -12.33
CA LYS A 90 -3.97 1.73 -10.87
C LYS A 90 -4.05 3.15 -10.32
N ARG A 91 -3.71 4.18 -11.11
CA ARG A 91 -3.85 5.59 -10.69
C ARG A 91 -5.28 6.09 -10.80
N LEU A 92 -6.00 5.73 -11.85
CA LEU A 92 -7.42 6.02 -12.00
C LEU A 92 -8.22 5.43 -10.83
N ILE A 93 -7.99 4.16 -10.49
CA ILE A 93 -8.66 3.46 -9.37
C ILE A 93 -8.31 4.09 -8.01
N LYS A 94 -7.05 4.50 -7.80
CA LYS A 94 -6.59 5.09 -6.52
C LYS A 94 -6.91 6.58 -6.39
N ARG A 95 -7.70 7.15 -7.30
CA ARG A 95 -8.21 8.52 -7.15
C ARG A 95 -9.19 8.50 -5.97
N ALA A 96 -8.94 9.35 -4.99
CA ALA A 96 -9.93 9.63 -3.98
C ALA A 96 -11.04 10.43 -4.65
N VAL A 97 -12.21 9.84 -4.82
CA VAL A 97 -13.37 10.42 -5.50
C VAL A 97 -14.15 11.31 -4.53
N THR A 98 -14.03 11.05 -3.23
CA THR A 98 -14.81 11.72 -2.19
C THR A 98 -13.92 12.41 -1.15
N LYS A 99 -14.43 13.51 -0.55
CA LYS A 99 -13.78 14.18 0.60
C LYS A 99 -13.38 13.21 1.73
N PRO A 100 -14.23 12.26 2.17
CA PRO A 100 -13.85 11.27 3.18
C PRO A 100 -12.67 10.38 2.75
N GLU A 101 -12.59 9.93 1.49
CA GLU A 101 -11.43 9.16 1.01
C GLU A 101 -10.12 9.97 1.04
N VAL A 102 -10.19 11.28 0.78
CA VAL A 102 -9.03 12.18 0.89
C VAL A 102 -8.56 12.26 2.35
N VAL A 103 -9.50 12.40 3.29
CA VAL A 103 -9.21 12.43 4.73
C VAL A 103 -8.62 11.10 5.19
N GLU A 104 -9.22 9.97 4.82
CA GLU A 104 -8.71 8.63 5.14
C GLU A 104 -7.29 8.42 4.61
N LYS A 105 -7.01 8.85 3.38
CA LYS A 105 -5.67 8.79 2.79
C LYS A 105 -4.65 9.63 3.56
N ASN A 106 -5.06 10.80 4.05
CA ASN A 106 -4.20 11.66 4.86
C ASN A 106 -3.97 11.04 6.25
N ILE A 107 -5.00 10.47 6.87
CA ILE A 107 -4.89 9.72 8.13
C ILE A 107 -3.91 8.56 7.96
N ARG A 108 -4.03 7.78 6.89
CA ARG A 108 -3.12 6.65 6.61
C ARG A 108 -1.66 7.09 6.49
N LYS A 109 -1.39 8.19 5.77
CA LYS A 109 -0.04 8.77 5.68
C LYS A 109 0.47 9.28 7.03
N CYS A 110 -0.41 9.84 7.85
CA CYS A 110 -0.02 10.29 9.20
C CYS A 110 0.30 9.07 10.08
N ALA A 111 -0.50 8.02 10.02
CA ALA A 111 -0.25 6.77 10.73
C ALA A 111 1.11 6.15 10.33
N GLU A 112 1.42 6.09 9.02
CA GLU A 112 2.72 5.63 8.54
C GLU A 112 3.89 6.46 9.11
N LYS A 113 3.75 7.79 9.18
CA LYS A 113 4.77 8.66 9.79
C LYS A 113 4.91 8.44 11.29
N ILE A 114 3.80 8.25 12.01
CA ILE A 114 3.81 7.99 13.45
C ILE A 114 4.54 6.67 13.74
N VAL A 115 4.33 5.64 12.92
CA VAL A 115 5.06 4.37 13.05
C VAL A 115 6.56 4.59 12.88
N ILE A 116 6.99 5.32 11.85
CA ILE A 116 8.42 5.62 11.62
C ILE A 116 9.02 6.40 12.79
N ILE A 117 8.28 7.39 13.32
CA ILE A 117 8.74 8.17 14.48
C ILE A 117 8.84 7.28 15.71
N GLY A 118 7.86 6.40 15.94
CA GLY A 118 7.89 5.42 17.03
C GLY A 118 9.11 4.49 16.93
N GLU A 119 9.37 3.93 15.75
CA GLU A 119 10.56 3.11 15.50
C GLU A 119 11.86 3.88 15.73
N ALA A 120 11.92 5.15 15.31
CA ALA A 120 13.08 6.00 15.55
C ALA A 120 13.30 6.28 17.04
N TYR A 121 12.22 6.54 17.79
CA TYR A 121 12.27 6.80 19.23
C TYR A 121 12.65 5.54 20.04
N ASP A 122 12.11 4.38 19.66
CA ASP A 122 12.49 3.10 20.27
C ASP A 122 13.97 2.80 20.02
N ASN A 123 14.46 3.02 18.79
CA ASN A 123 15.88 2.87 18.47
C ASN A 123 16.76 3.86 19.26
N PHE A 124 16.31 5.09 19.43
CA PHE A 124 17.03 6.09 20.24
C PHE A 124 17.07 5.71 21.72
N SER A 125 15.96 5.20 22.26
CA SER A 125 15.86 4.74 23.65
C SER A 125 16.77 3.54 23.91
N ARG A 126 16.85 2.58 22.97
CA ARG A 126 17.77 1.44 23.04
C ARG A 126 19.24 1.87 22.95
N MET A 127 19.54 2.88 22.12
CA MET A 127 20.88 3.47 22.04
C MET A 127 21.32 4.08 23.38
N LEU A 128 20.43 4.80 24.06
CA LEU A 128 20.71 5.36 25.38
C LEU A 128 20.87 4.28 26.46
N ALA A 129 20.18 3.15 26.32
CA ALA A 129 20.30 2.00 27.23
C ALA A 129 21.57 1.15 27.01
N GLY A 130 22.41 1.50 26.03
CA GLY A 130 23.66 0.78 25.75
C GLY A 130 23.48 -0.54 24.98
N GLU A 131 22.30 -0.78 24.39
CA GLU A 131 22.09 -1.94 23.54
C GLU A 131 22.82 -1.79 22.20
N LYS A 132 23.57 -2.83 21.79
CA LYS A 132 24.29 -2.85 20.51
C LYS A 132 23.28 -2.85 19.36
N PHE A 133 23.46 -1.90 18.42
CA PHE A 133 22.64 -1.75 17.22
C PHE A 133 22.51 -3.07 16.45
N PHE A 134 21.29 -3.61 16.39
CA PHE A 134 20.87 -4.39 15.22
C PHE A 134 20.24 -3.41 14.24
N THR A 135 21.04 -2.83 13.34
CA THR A 135 20.48 -2.21 12.14
C THR A 135 19.77 -3.29 11.33
N LYS A 136 18.47 -3.46 11.56
CA LYS A 136 17.59 -4.10 10.58
C LYS A 136 17.55 -3.16 9.38
N LYS A 137 18.50 -3.35 8.46
CA LYS A 137 18.45 -2.82 7.10
C LYS A 137 17.04 -3.05 6.58
N GLY A 138 16.42 -1.96 6.14
CA GLY A 138 15.05 -1.94 5.64
C GLY A 138 14.80 -3.09 4.68
N SER A 139 14.05 -4.08 5.16
CA SER A 139 13.46 -5.09 4.31
C SER A 139 12.06 -4.61 4.00
N ASN A 140 11.90 -4.00 2.83
CA ASN A 140 10.61 -3.95 2.12
C ASN A 140 10.20 -5.37 1.70
N SER A 141 10.17 -6.29 2.66
CA SER A 141 9.48 -7.56 2.51
C SER A 141 8.21 -7.44 3.34
N SER A 142 7.12 -7.19 2.62
CA SER A 142 5.84 -7.80 2.89
C SER A 142 5.96 -9.33 2.79
N HIS A 143 6.88 -9.92 3.56
CA HIS A 143 6.89 -11.32 3.87
C HIS A 143 6.25 -11.44 5.24
N LYS A 144 5.09 -12.08 5.22
CA LYS A 144 4.57 -12.88 6.30
C LYS A 144 5.75 -13.61 6.97
N ARG A 145 6.40 -12.99 7.97
CA ARG A 145 7.10 -13.75 9.00
C ARG A 145 5.99 -14.57 9.64
N ARG A 146 5.84 -15.80 9.14
CA ARG A 146 5.08 -16.84 9.80
C ARG A 146 5.62 -16.87 11.22
N VAL A 147 4.73 -16.76 12.18
CA VAL A 147 5.06 -17.03 13.58
C VAL A 147 5.79 -18.38 13.60
N ASN A 148 6.94 -18.44 14.28
CA ASN A 148 7.69 -19.69 14.33
C ASN A 148 6.80 -20.75 14.99
N SER A 149 6.67 -21.93 14.35
CA SER A 149 5.75 -22.99 14.79
C SER A 149 5.99 -23.39 16.24
N GLU A 150 7.24 -23.36 16.68
CA GLU A 150 7.63 -23.70 18.06
C GLU A 150 7.16 -22.65 19.07
N GLU A 151 7.23 -21.36 18.72
CA GLU A 151 6.78 -20.25 19.56
C GLU A 151 5.25 -20.22 19.66
N ALA A 152 4.55 -20.49 18.55
CA ALA A 152 3.10 -20.62 18.52
C ALA A 152 2.62 -21.77 19.40
N SER A 153 3.23 -22.95 19.31
CA SER A 153 2.88 -24.10 20.15
C SER A 153 3.18 -23.85 21.64
N SER A 154 4.24 -23.11 21.96
CA SER A 154 4.57 -22.74 23.34
C SER A 154 3.51 -21.83 23.96
N ILE A 155 3.00 -20.86 23.20
CA ILE A 155 1.94 -19.96 23.68
C ILE A 155 0.60 -20.69 23.74
N GLN A 156 0.28 -21.57 22.78
CA GLN A 156 -0.95 -22.37 22.84
C GLN A 156 -0.99 -23.23 24.11
N LYS A 157 0.09 -23.95 24.42
CA LYS A 157 0.18 -24.74 25.64
C LYS A 157 0.01 -23.90 26.90
N SER A 158 0.61 -22.69 26.93
CA SER A 158 0.42 -21.79 28.08
C SER A 158 -1.00 -21.25 28.19
N LEU A 159 -1.69 -21.02 27.09
CA LEU A 159 -3.10 -20.65 27.09
C LEU A 159 -3.99 -21.81 27.56
N ASP A 160 -3.68 -23.05 27.15
CA ASP A 160 -4.44 -24.24 27.53
C ASP A 160 -4.21 -24.65 29.01
N GLU A 161 -3.04 -24.31 29.58
CA GLU A 161 -2.66 -24.63 30.97
C GLU A 161 -2.95 -23.49 31.97
N LEU A 162 -3.49 -22.36 31.52
CA LEU A 162 -3.80 -21.19 32.35
C LEU A 162 -4.96 -21.45 33.31
N LYS A 163 -4.67 -21.44 34.62
CA LYS A 163 -5.66 -21.57 35.70
C LYS A 163 -5.82 -20.30 36.54
N ASP A 164 -5.00 -19.29 36.31
CA ASP A 164 -5.04 -18.02 37.04
C ASP A 164 -6.04 -17.05 36.40
N GLU A 165 -7.12 -16.75 37.13
CA GLU A 165 -8.20 -15.85 36.69
C GLU A 165 -7.70 -14.44 36.33
N ASN A 166 -6.67 -13.92 37.03
CA ASN A 166 -6.15 -12.58 36.76
C ASN A 166 -5.39 -12.52 35.44
N VAL A 167 -4.63 -13.58 35.13
CA VAL A 167 -3.90 -13.69 33.86
C VAL A 167 -4.86 -13.96 32.72
N LEU A 168 -5.91 -14.76 32.95
CA LEU A 168 -6.97 -15.04 31.97
C LEU A 168 -7.71 -13.75 31.56
N LEU A 169 -8.06 -12.90 32.52
CA LEU A 169 -8.65 -11.57 32.24
C LEU A 169 -7.70 -10.68 31.42
N GLY A 170 -6.40 -10.75 31.69
CA GLY A 170 -5.37 -10.06 30.91
C GLY A 170 -5.32 -10.53 29.46
N VAL A 171 -5.34 -11.86 29.25
CA VAL A 171 -5.37 -12.50 27.93
C VAL A 171 -6.63 -12.09 27.16
N MET A 172 -7.81 -12.17 27.79
CA MET A 172 -9.08 -11.78 27.18
C MET A 172 -9.09 -10.29 26.77
N ARG A 173 -8.50 -9.41 27.59
CA ARG A 173 -8.40 -7.98 27.27
C ARG A 173 -7.54 -7.74 26.03
N ILE A 174 -6.42 -8.44 25.90
CA ILE A 174 -5.51 -8.34 24.74
C ILE A 174 -6.20 -8.90 23.48
N LEU A 175 -6.84 -10.06 23.59
CA LEU A 175 -7.58 -10.68 22.49
C LEU A 175 -8.72 -9.78 22.01
N LYS A 176 -9.54 -9.22 22.90
CA LYS A 176 -10.65 -8.32 22.51
C LYS A 176 -10.16 -6.99 21.93
N LYS A 177 -8.99 -6.49 22.36
CA LYS A 177 -8.36 -5.28 21.83
C LYS A 177 -7.92 -5.44 20.37
N TRP A 178 -7.39 -6.60 20.02
CA TRP A 178 -6.80 -6.85 18.70
C TRP A 178 -7.66 -7.72 17.78
N MET A 179 -8.63 -8.43 18.34
CA MET A 179 -9.60 -9.30 17.68
C MET A 179 -10.99 -9.09 18.30
N PRO A 180 -11.61 -7.92 18.10
CA PRO A 180 -12.88 -7.55 18.73
C PRO A 180 -14.06 -8.44 18.30
N ASP A 181 -13.95 -9.07 17.12
CA ASP A 181 -14.96 -9.98 16.56
C ASP A 181 -14.80 -11.44 17.05
N LEU A 182 -13.79 -11.73 17.88
CA LEU A 182 -13.57 -13.08 18.40
C LEU A 182 -14.55 -13.35 19.54
N ASP A 183 -15.50 -14.27 19.32
CA ASP A 183 -16.41 -14.74 20.36
C ASP A 183 -15.69 -15.77 21.24
N ILE A 184 -15.32 -15.35 22.46
CA ILE A 184 -14.56 -16.17 23.40
C ILE A 184 -15.56 -16.94 24.28
N GLN A 185 -15.79 -18.20 23.94
CA GLN A 185 -16.53 -19.18 24.73
C GLN A 185 -15.55 -20.08 25.49
N GLU A 186 -16.02 -20.81 26.51
CA GLU A 186 -15.18 -21.65 27.40
C GLU A 186 -14.30 -22.68 26.66
N ASN A 187 -14.63 -23.03 25.41
CA ASN A 187 -13.89 -23.99 24.58
C ASN A 187 -13.29 -23.38 23.30
N THR A 188 -13.15 -22.05 23.21
CA THR A 188 -12.60 -21.41 22.01
C THR A 188 -11.10 -21.70 21.86
N THR A 189 -10.75 -22.57 20.91
CA THR A 189 -9.35 -22.80 20.51
C THR A 189 -8.89 -21.65 19.63
N ILE A 190 -7.92 -20.88 20.10
CA ILE A 190 -7.40 -19.71 19.40
C ILE A 190 -6.39 -20.17 18.35
N ASP A 191 -6.70 -19.94 17.06
CA ASP A 191 -5.74 -20.18 15.99
C ASP A 191 -4.66 -19.09 15.98
N ILE A 192 -3.59 -19.31 16.75
CA ILE A 192 -2.45 -18.37 16.92
C ILE A 192 -1.83 -17.97 15.57
N MET A 193 -1.91 -18.81 14.55
CA MET A 193 -1.35 -18.52 13.23
C MET A 193 -2.11 -17.43 12.47
N LYS A 194 -3.37 -17.16 12.86
CA LYS A 194 -4.22 -16.09 12.30
C LYS A 194 -4.23 -14.83 13.16
N MET A 195 -3.54 -14.86 14.29
CA MET A 195 -3.52 -13.75 15.23
C MET A 195 -2.68 -12.57 14.70
N PRO A 196 -3.12 -11.32 14.89
CA PRO A 196 -2.30 -10.15 14.61
C PRO A 196 -1.00 -10.19 15.41
N LYS A 197 0.13 -9.83 14.79
CA LYS A 197 1.46 -9.86 15.44
C LYS A 197 1.52 -9.07 16.76
N GLN A 198 0.82 -7.94 16.82
CA GLN A 198 0.76 -7.10 18.00
C GLN A 198 0.07 -7.80 19.18
N CYS A 199 -0.97 -8.60 18.90
CA CYS A 199 -1.64 -9.43 19.89
C CYS A 199 -0.70 -10.53 20.40
N PHE A 200 0.04 -11.18 19.50
CA PHE A 200 1.02 -12.22 19.85
C PHE A 200 2.13 -11.71 20.76
N GLU A 201 2.71 -10.54 20.47
CA GLU A 201 3.75 -9.93 21.29
C GLU A 201 3.23 -9.50 22.68
N GLU A 202 2.03 -8.91 22.76
CA GLU A 202 1.40 -8.56 24.05
C GLU A 202 1.11 -9.81 24.89
N LEU A 203 0.68 -10.92 24.28
CA LEU A 203 0.49 -12.20 24.97
C LEU A 203 1.82 -12.81 25.43
N LYS A 204 2.88 -12.72 24.62
CA LYS A 204 4.21 -13.21 24.97
C LYS A 204 4.76 -12.52 26.23
N ILE A 205 4.54 -11.21 26.34
CA ILE A 205 4.90 -10.40 27.51
C ILE A 205 4.08 -10.81 28.73
N LEU A 206 2.75 -10.91 28.58
CA LEU A 206 1.85 -11.26 29.69
C LEU A 206 2.12 -12.66 30.26
N LEU A 207 2.49 -13.62 29.40
CA LEU A 207 2.78 -15.01 29.78
C LEU A 207 4.24 -15.21 30.22
N GLY A 208 5.05 -14.15 30.30
CA GLY A 208 6.43 -14.22 30.78
C GLY A 208 7.38 -15.04 29.90
N LYS A 209 7.04 -15.24 28.62
CA LYS A 209 7.84 -16.05 27.66
C LYS A 209 8.79 -15.20 26.80
N ALA A 210 9.23 -14.05 27.30
CA ALA A 210 10.08 -13.07 26.60
C ALA A 210 11.37 -13.71 26.05
#